data_AF-A0A7L4PI19-F1
#
_entry.id   AF-A0A7L4PI19-F1
#
_cell.length_a   1.000
_cell.length_b   1.000
_cell.length_c   1.000
_cell.angle_alpha   90.00
_cell.angle_beta   90.00
_cell.angle_gamma   90.00
#
_symmetry.space_group_name_H-M   'P 1'
#
loop_
_entity.id
_entity.type
_entity.pdbx_description
1 polymer ?
#
loop_
_entity_poly.entity_id
_entity_poly.type
_entity_poly.pdbx_seq_one_letter_code
_entity_poly.pdbx_strand_id
1 'polypeptide(L)'
;MAEILYLDHKTLYVEHPRWQCRLGERAVKLGMIFEAVVDGRGDYPVVVDASLLPQPEELDREIVDQAREEGIEDRKELILEVYRYRGGVPFNVDAIQAPKSSCGFSSFVAETSISAVEVDGKEMEIRHFPSVEEALQFTRDFYAVYSHGLFTFLDAVLDNPLPGGLTGREKIRSLIGDQGD
;
A
#
# COMPACT_ATOMS: atom_id res chain seq x y z
N MET A 1 -2.42 17.47 -2.07
CA MET A 1 -3.49 16.64 -1.47
C MET A 1 -3.32 15.24 -2.01
N ALA A 2 -3.66 14.21 -1.23
CA ALA A 2 -3.64 12.85 -1.75
C ALA A 2 -4.79 12.66 -2.75
N GLU A 3 -4.55 11.92 -3.82
CA GLU A 3 -5.57 11.43 -4.72
C GLU A 3 -5.97 10.01 -4.28
N ILE A 4 -7.27 9.72 -4.25
CA ILE A 4 -7.81 8.45 -3.78
C ILE A 4 -8.74 7.90 -4.85
N LEU A 5 -8.48 6.67 -5.31
CA LEU A 5 -9.24 5.97 -6.34
C LEU A 5 -9.73 4.63 -5.79
N TYR A 6 -11.03 4.37 -5.91
CA TYR A 6 -11.55 2.99 -5.78
C TYR A 6 -11.24 2.25 -7.06
N LEU A 7 -10.48 1.14 -6.94
CA LEU A 7 -10.15 0.25 -8.05
C LEU A 7 -11.24 -0.82 -8.23
N ASP A 8 -11.74 -1.36 -7.12
CA ASP A 8 -12.90 -2.26 -7.07
C ASP A 8 -13.64 -2.12 -5.72
N HIS A 9 -14.48 -3.11 -5.37
CA HIS A 9 -15.29 -3.10 -4.15
C HIS A 9 -14.50 -3.33 -2.86
N LYS A 10 -13.26 -3.81 -2.94
CA LYS A 10 -12.39 -4.11 -1.80
C LYS A 10 -11.02 -3.47 -1.87
N THR A 11 -10.75 -2.68 -2.92
CA THR A 11 -9.41 -2.15 -3.20
C THR A 11 -9.44 -0.64 -3.43
N LEU A 12 -8.60 0.05 -2.67
CA LEU A 12 -8.32 1.47 -2.79
C LEU A 12 -6.89 1.70 -3.29
N TYR A 13 -6.69 2.74 -4.08
CA TYR A 13 -5.39 3.24 -4.48
C TYR A 13 -5.24 4.70 -4.08
N VAL A 14 -4.06 5.03 -3.53
CA VAL A 14 -3.75 6.38 -3.07
C VAL A 14 -2.44 6.85 -3.67
N GLU A 15 -2.44 8.08 -4.16
CA GLU A 15 -1.25 8.78 -4.63
C GLU A 15 -1.04 10.06 -3.83
N HIS A 16 0.21 10.42 -3.61
CA HIS A 16 0.54 11.70 -3.00
C HIS A 16 1.73 12.33 -3.74
N PRO A 17 1.70 13.63 -4.07
CA PRO A 17 2.77 14.26 -4.86
C PRO A 17 4.18 14.18 -4.26
N ARG A 18 4.26 13.94 -2.94
CA ARG A 18 5.54 13.76 -2.24
C ARG A 18 6.01 12.32 -2.19
N TRP A 19 5.17 11.34 -2.52
CA TRP A 19 5.56 9.93 -2.45
C TRP A 19 6.39 9.57 -3.67
N GLN A 20 7.70 9.56 -3.45
CA GLN A 20 8.68 9.16 -4.42
C GLN A 20 9.85 8.51 -3.70
N CYS A 21 10.51 7.56 -4.33
CA CYS A 21 11.78 7.04 -3.86
C CYS A 21 12.89 7.39 -4.84
N ARG A 22 14.13 7.39 -4.36
CA ARG A 22 15.31 7.53 -5.22
C ARG A 22 15.88 6.16 -5.55
N LEU A 23 16.08 5.89 -6.82
CA LEU A 23 16.80 4.74 -7.33
C LEU A 23 18.01 5.29 -8.11
N GLY A 24 19.16 5.34 -7.44
CA GLY A 24 20.32 6.09 -7.94
C GLY A 24 20.01 7.59 -8.10
N GLU A 25 20.17 8.09 -9.33
CA GLU A 25 19.86 9.49 -9.67
C GLU A 25 18.38 9.72 -10.02
N ARG A 26 17.63 8.66 -10.35
CA ARG A 26 16.22 8.73 -10.74
C ARG A 26 15.31 8.85 -9.53
N ALA A 27 14.41 9.83 -9.54
CA ALA A 27 13.27 9.87 -8.63
C ALA A 27 12.09 9.15 -9.29
N VAL A 28 11.49 8.20 -8.58
CA VAL A 28 10.37 7.37 -9.06
C VAL A 28 9.17 7.66 -8.20
N LYS A 29 8.07 8.07 -8.82
CA LYS A 29 6.81 8.33 -8.12
C LYS A 29 6.16 7.02 -7.68
N LEU A 30 5.60 7.04 -6.48
CA LEU A 30 4.95 5.90 -5.87
C LEU A 30 3.47 6.18 -5.59
N GLY A 31 2.68 5.12 -5.63
CA GLY A 31 1.34 5.05 -5.04
C GLY A 31 1.26 3.88 -4.05
N MET A 32 0.15 3.78 -3.35
CA MET A 32 -0.11 2.71 -2.39
C MET A 32 -1.49 2.11 -2.65
N ILE A 33 -1.55 0.79 -2.71
CA ILE A 33 -2.78 0.02 -2.75
C ILE A 33 -3.14 -0.43 -1.34
N PHE A 34 -4.44 -0.46 -1.05
CA PHE A 34 -5.05 -1.03 0.12
C PHE A 34 -6.09 -2.04 -0.33
N GLU A 35 -5.90 -3.29 0.05
CA GLU A 35 -6.88 -4.34 -0.18
C GLU A 35 -7.48 -4.75 1.16
N ALA A 36 -8.80 -4.68 1.26
CA ALA A 36 -9.55 -5.27 2.37
C ALA A 36 -9.62 -6.78 2.16
N VAL A 37 -8.97 -7.54 3.05
CA VAL A 37 -8.85 -8.99 3.00
C VAL A 37 -9.66 -9.62 4.11
N VAL A 38 -10.48 -10.61 3.78
CA VAL A 38 -11.22 -11.39 4.78
C VAL A 38 -10.29 -12.46 5.35
N ASP A 39 -9.85 -12.31 6.59
CA ASP A 39 -8.99 -13.25 7.30
C ASP A 39 -9.78 -14.37 8.03
N GLY A 40 -11.11 -14.20 8.13
CA GLY A 40 -12.05 -15.18 8.68
C GLY A 40 -11.99 -15.35 10.21
N ARG A 41 -11.35 -14.45 10.95
CA ARG A 41 -11.16 -14.58 12.40
C ARG A 41 -12.15 -13.73 13.20
N GLY A 42 -13.05 -14.41 13.93
CA GLY A 42 -13.90 -13.80 14.95
C GLY A 42 -14.89 -12.77 14.42
N ASP A 43 -15.28 -11.83 15.28
CA ASP A 43 -16.27 -10.79 14.97
C ASP A 43 -15.71 -9.66 14.09
N TYR A 44 -14.39 -9.63 13.87
CA TYR A 44 -13.68 -8.65 13.05
C TYR A 44 -12.85 -9.36 11.97
N PRO A 45 -13.51 -9.95 10.96
CA PRO A 45 -12.87 -10.88 10.04
C PRO A 45 -12.13 -10.20 8.89
N VAL A 46 -12.01 -8.87 8.88
CA VAL A 46 -11.41 -8.12 7.77
C VAL A 46 -10.16 -7.39 8.24
N VAL A 47 -9.07 -7.49 7.47
CA VAL A 47 -7.84 -6.71 7.65
C VAL A 47 -7.57 -5.88 6.40
N VAL A 48 -6.65 -4.91 6.49
CA VAL A 48 -6.20 -4.13 5.33
C VAL A 48 -4.75 -4.45 5.03
N ASP A 49 -4.51 -5.06 3.87
CA ASP A 49 -3.17 -5.22 3.33
C ASP A 49 -2.80 -3.99 2.52
N ALA A 50 -1.63 -3.43 2.79
CA ALA A 50 -1.11 -2.28 2.05
C ALA A 50 0.16 -2.62 1.28
N SER A 51 0.28 -2.08 0.07
CA SER A 51 1.41 -2.33 -0.83
C SER A 51 1.79 -1.09 -1.62
N LEU A 52 3.08 -0.76 -1.64
CA LEU A 52 3.64 0.28 -2.50
C LEU A 52 3.84 -0.24 -3.92
N LEU A 53 3.54 0.63 -4.89
CA LEU A 53 3.77 0.40 -6.31
C LEU A 53 4.31 1.68 -6.97
N PRO A 54 5.06 1.58 -8.08
CA PRO A 54 5.26 2.71 -8.97
C PRO A 54 3.91 3.25 -9.45
N GLN A 55 3.82 4.56 -9.67
CA GLN A 55 2.67 5.11 -10.39
C GLN A 55 2.65 4.57 -11.83
N PRO A 56 1.47 4.45 -12.48
CA PRO A 56 1.35 3.92 -13.84
C PRO A 56 2.30 4.54 -14.86
N GLU A 57 2.61 5.84 -14.69
CA GLU A 57 3.48 6.59 -15.60
C GLU A 57 4.97 6.24 -15.44
N GLU A 58 5.34 5.57 -14.35
CA GLU A 58 6.71 5.10 -14.07
C GLU A 58 6.96 3.65 -14.50
N LEU A 59 5.89 2.90 -14.79
CA LEU A 59 5.97 1.48 -15.13
C LEU A 59 6.79 1.23 -16.40
N ASP A 60 7.41 0.05 -16.46
CA ASP A 60 8.05 -0.42 -17.67
C ASP A 60 7.05 -0.43 -18.84
N ARG A 61 7.50 0.04 -20.00
CA ARG A 61 6.70 0.01 -21.23
C ARG A 61 6.31 -1.40 -21.60
N GLU A 62 7.17 -2.39 -21.38
CA GLU A 62 6.84 -3.80 -21.66
C GLU A 62 5.63 -4.26 -20.84
N ILE A 63 5.51 -3.82 -19.57
CA ILE A 63 4.37 -4.14 -18.71
C ILE A 63 3.10 -3.44 -19.23
N VAL A 64 3.21 -2.16 -19.60
CA VAL A 64 2.07 -1.37 -20.10
C VAL A 64 1.59 -1.90 -21.46
N ASP A 65 2.50 -2.24 -22.36
CA ASP A 65 2.19 -2.77 -23.68
C ASP A 65 1.57 -4.17 -23.58
N GLN A 66 2.08 -5.03 -22.70
CA GLN A 66 1.45 -6.33 -22.40
C GLN A 66 0.00 -6.15 -21.92
N ALA A 67 -0.25 -5.26 -20.95
CA ALA A 67 -1.60 -5.02 -20.44
C ALA A 67 -2.56 -4.53 -21.55
N ARG A 68 -2.07 -3.68 -22.46
CA ARG A 68 -2.86 -3.22 -23.61
C ARG A 68 -3.17 -4.32 -24.61
N GLU A 69 -2.24 -5.25 -24.85
CA GLU A 69 -2.49 -6.43 -25.69
C GLU A 69 -3.58 -7.32 -25.09
N GLU A 70 -3.69 -7.35 -23.75
CA GLU A 70 -4.75 -8.04 -23.01
C GLU A 70 -6.07 -7.22 -22.94
N GLY A 71 -6.11 -6.03 -23.56
CA GLY A 71 -7.29 -5.18 -23.68
C GLY A 71 -7.48 -4.19 -22.53
N ILE A 72 -6.48 -4.00 -21.67
CA ILE A 72 -6.54 -3.08 -20.53
C ILE A 72 -6.15 -1.68 -21.01
N GLU A 73 -7.14 -0.80 -21.11
CA GLU A 73 -6.95 0.61 -21.51
C GLU A 73 -7.16 1.59 -20.35
N ASP A 74 -7.92 1.21 -19.32
CA ASP A 74 -8.21 2.08 -18.17
C ASP A 74 -7.07 2.09 -17.15
N ARG A 75 -6.82 3.27 -16.58
CA ARG A 75 -5.75 3.47 -15.59
C ARG A 75 -5.98 2.63 -14.33
N LYS A 76 -7.21 2.52 -13.83
CA LYS A 76 -7.52 1.77 -12.62
C LYS A 76 -7.34 0.27 -12.86
N GLU A 77 -7.79 -0.20 -14.02
CA GLU A 77 -7.59 -1.59 -14.42
C GLU A 77 -6.11 -1.93 -14.53
N LEU A 78 -5.29 -1.05 -15.14
CA LEU A 78 -3.84 -1.23 -15.20
C LEU A 78 -3.19 -1.33 -13.81
N ILE A 79 -3.55 -0.43 -12.89
CA ILE A 79 -3.03 -0.45 -11.51
C ILE A 79 -3.39 -1.78 -10.83
N LEU A 80 -4.65 -2.19 -10.94
CA LEU A 80 -5.17 -3.40 -10.32
C LEU A 80 -4.53 -4.66 -10.92
N GLU A 81 -4.29 -4.69 -12.22
CA GLU A 81 -3.63 -5.78 -12.93
C GLU A 81 -2.18 -5.93 -12.47
N VAL A 82 -1.41 -4.84 -12.50
CA VAL A 82 -0.01 -4.85 -12.04
C VAL A 82 0.09 -5.35 -10.60
N TYR A 83 -0.81 -4.88 -9.73
CA TYR A 83 -0.85 -5.35 -8.36
C TYR A 83 -1.13 -6.85 -8.24
N ARG A 84 -2.15 -7.36 -8.93
CA ARG A 84 -2.56 -8.77 -8.82
C ARG A 84 -1.50 -9.73 -9.37
N TYR A 85 -0.85 -9.38 -10.48
CA TYR A 85 0.05 -10.28 -11.18
C TYR A 85 1.51 -10.10 -10.81
N ARG A 86 1.91 -8.88 -10.45
CA ARG A 86 3.30 -8.57 -10.09
C ARG A 86 3.47 -8.32 -8.60
N GLY A 87 2.42 -7.98 -7.85
CA GLY A 87 2.51 -7.61 -6.44
C GLY A 87 3.20 -6.27 -6.22
N GLY A 88 3.12 -5.76 -5.00
CA GLY A 88 3.83 -4.56 -4.57
C GLY A 88 4.86 -4.81 -3.47
N VAL A 89 5.41 -3.74 -2.92
CA VAL A 89 6.24 -3.80 -1.72
C VAL A 89 5.30 -3.71 -0.51
N PRO A 90 5.18 -4.75 0.33
CA PRO A 90 4.28 -4.74 1.47
C PRO A 90 4.64 -3.61 2.44
N PHE A 91 3.62 -2.97 3.01
CA PHE A 91 3.76 -1.84 3.91
C PHE A 91 2.82 -2.03 5.10
N ASN A 92 3.35 -2.02 6.33
CA ASN A 92 2.49 -2.04 7.52
C ASN A 92 2.06 -0.61 7.86
N VAL A 93 0.81 -0.26 7.54
CA VAL A 93 0.24 1.07 7.84
C VAL A 93 -0.01 1.30 9.33
N ASP A 94 -0.26 0.23 10.07
CA ASP A 94 -0.56 0.29 11.51
C ASP A 94 0.70 0.50 12.36
N ALA A 95 1.87 0.14 11.83
CA ALA A 95 3.16 0.48 12.43
C ALA A 95 3.39 2.00 12.53
N ILE A 96 2.65 2.79 11.76
CA ILE A 96 2.68 4.26 11.81
C ILE A 96 1.61 4.71 12.79
N GLN A 97 1.79 4.33 14.05
CA GLN A 97 1.01 4.91 15.13
C GLN A 97 1.36 6.40 15.21
N ALA A 98 0.33 7.26 15.15
CA ALA A 98 0.48 8.64 15.59
C ALA A 98 1.12 8.64 16.99
N PRO A 99 2.02 9.59 17.31
CA PRO A 99 2.59 9.65 18.65
C PRO A 99 1.44 9.66 19.65
N LYS A 100 1.38 8.63 20.51
CA LYS A 100 0.39 8.44 21.58
C LYS A 100 0.44 9.61 22.55
N SER A 101 -0.08 10.75 22.11
CA SER A 101 -0.22 11.98 22.87
C SER A 101 -1.68 12.06 23.24
N SER A 102 -1.99 11.43 24.37
CA SER A 102 -2.92 11.91 25.39
C SER A 102 -3.94 12.99 24.96
N CYS A 103 -5.22 12.68 25.16
CA CYS A 103 -6.42 13.52 25.06
C CYS A 103 -7.06 13.67 23.66
N GLY A 104 -8.12 12.90 23.42
CA GLY A 104 -9.31 13.44 22.73
C GLY A 104 -9.67 12.91 21.34
N PHE A 105 -9.04 11.86 20.81
CA PHE A 105 -9.47 11.26 19.53
C PHE A 105 -10.17 9.90 19.74
N SER A 106 -11.26 9.95 20.51
CA SER A 106 -12.27 8.89 20.59
C SER A 106 -13.37 9.03 19.51
N SER A 107 -13.08 9.70 18.39
CA SER A 107 -14.07 10.02 17.35
C SER A 107 -13.90 9.24 16.05
N PHE A 108 -12.81 8.48 15.88
CA PHE A 108 -12.76 7.39 14.89
C PHE A 108 -13.16 6.09 15.60
N VAL A 109 -14.44 6.01 15.96
CA VAL A 109 -15.06 4.80 16.53
C VAL A 109 -15.41 3.88 15.37
N ALA A 110 -14.39 3.33 14.69
CA ALA A 110 -14.60 2.08 14.01
C ALA A 110 -14.45 1.00 15.08
N GLU A 111 -15.42 0.10 15.22
CA GLU A 111 -15.29 -1.07 16.09
C GLU A 111 -14.12 -1.89 15.51
N THR A 112 -12.93 -1.72 16.07
CA THR A 112 -11.72 -2.30 15.51
C THR A 112 -10.94 -2.98 16.61
N SER A 113 -10.36 -4.12 16.27
CA SER A 113 -9.49 -4.90 17.15
C SER A 113 -8.06 -4.77 16.63
N ILE A 114 -7.10 -4.47 17.49
CA ILE A 114 -5.68 -4.50 17.13
C ILE A 114 -5.08 -5.73 17.78
N SER A 115 -4.51 -6.62 16.97
CA SER A 115 -3.79 -7.79 17.46
C SER A 115 -2.32 -7.69 17.03
N ALA A 116 -1.41 -8.16 17.89
CA ALA A 116 -0.02 -8.38 17.53
C ALA A 116 0.09 -9.75 16.86
N VAL A 117 0.52 -9.78 15.61
CA VAL A 117 0.75 -10.98 14.82
C VAL A 117 2.23 -11.09 14.51
N GLU A 118 2.84 -12.22 14.82
CA GLU A 118 4.21 -12.50 14.41
C GLU A 118 4.24 -12.89 12.93
N VAL A 119 4.87 -12.08 12.10
CA VAL A 119 5.12 -12.36 10.68
C VAL A 119 6.62 -12.29 10.45
N ASP A 120 7.20 -13.40 9.99
CA ASP A 120 8.64 -13.56 9.74
C ASP A 120 9.53 -13.15 10.93
N GLY A 121 9.11 -13.50 12.14
CA GLY A 121 9.85 -13.20 13.38
C GLY A 121 9.76 -11.75 13.86
N LYS A 122 8.90 -10.93 13.24
CA LYS A 122 8.59 -9.56 13.67
C LYS A 122 7.16 -9.50 14.17
N GLU A 123 6.96 -8.96 15.36
CA GLU A 123 5.63 -8.57 15.82
C GLU A 123 5.13 -7.39 14.97
N MET A 124 3.98 -7.58 14.35
CA MET A 124 3.27 -6.57 13.60
C MET A 124 1.90 -6.34 14.24
N GLU A 125 1.58 -5.09 14.51
CA GLU A 125 0.21 -4.72 14.84
C GLU A 125 -0.62 -4.77 13.55
N ILE A 126 -1.77 -5.45 13.61
CA ILE A 126 -2.74 -5.53 12.51
C ILE A 126 -4.10 -5.10 13.06
N ARG A 127 -4.73 -4.13 12.40
CA ARG A 127 -6.11 -3.73 12.70
C ARG A 127 -7.11 -4.61 11.95
N HIS A 128 -8.07 -5.12 12.70
CA HIS A 128 -9.21 -5.89 12.23
C HIS A 128 -10.48 -5.04 12.23
N PHE A 129 -11.33 -5.25 11.25
CA PHE A 129 -12.56 -4.54 10.96
C PHE A 129 -13.72 -5.54 10.81
N PRO A 130 -14.96 -5.12 11.08
CA PRO A 130 -16.13 -6.00 10.98
C PRO A 130 -16.58 -6.19 9.53
N SER A 131 -16.23 -5.28 8.61
CA SER A 131 -16.60 -5.35 7.21
C SER A 131 -15.58 -4.68 6.27
N VAL A 132 -15.65 -5.05 4.99
CA VAL A 132 -14.87 -4.41 3.91
C VAL A 132 -15.19 -2.91 3.81
N GLU A 133 -16.45 -2.53 3.96
CA GLU A 133 -16.87 -1.12 3.89
C GLU A 133 -16.20 -0.29 4.99
N GLU A 134 -16.21 -0.78 6.23
CA GLU A 134 -15.55 -0.10 7.35
C GLU A 134 -14.03 -0.03 7.19
N ALA A 135 -13.41 -1.11 6.70
CA ALA A 135 -11.97 -1.16 6.42
C ALA A 135 -11.56 -0.10 5.38
N LEU A 136 -12.31 0.00 4.27
CA LEU A 136 -12.04 0.97 3.22
C LEU A 136 -12.35 2.41 3.66
N GLN A 137 -13.43 2.63 4.40
CA GLN A 137 -13.78 3.94 4.93
C GLN A 137 -12.70 4.44 5.91
N PHE A 138 -12.28 3.59 6.85
CA PHE A 138 -11.19 3.91 7.77
C PHE A 138 -9.91 4.23 7.01
N THR A 139 -9.53 3.39 6.04
CA THR A 139 -8.33 3.61 5.21
C THR A 139 -8.38 4.98 4.56
N ARG A 140 -9.47 5.29 3.84
CA ARG A 140 -9.64 6.59 3.19
C ARG A 140 -9.46 7.76 4.16
N ASP A 141 -10.10 7.71 5.32
CA ASP A 141 -10.06 8.79 6.30
C ASP A 141 -8.69 8.93 6.97
N PHE A 142 -8.04 7.79 7.28
CA PHE A 142 -6.67 7.75 7.77
C PHE A 142 -5.73 8.44 6.78
N TYR A 143 -5.81 8.12 5.49
CA TYR A 143 -4.96 8.72 4.46
C TYR A 143 -5.23 10.20 4.24
N ALA A 144 -6.47 10.67 4.38
CA ALA A 144 -6.79 12.08 4.31
C ALA A 144 -6.00 12.93 5.34
N VAL A 145 -5.61 12.31 6.46
CA VAL A 145 -4.91 12.98 7.57
C VAL A 145 -3.41 12.66 7.60
N TYR A 146 -3.03 11.40 7.36
CA TYR A 146 -1.68 10.90 7.65
C TYR A 146 -0.79 10.68 6.42
N SER A 147 -1.26 10.96 5.21
CA SER A 147 -0.50 10.72 3.98
C SER A 147 0.93 11.29 4.00
N HIS A 148 1.14 12.41 4.70
CA HIS A 148 2.47 13.01 4.81
C HIS A 148 3.41 12.21 5.73
N GLY A 149 2.92 11.66 6.84
CA GLY A 149 3.74 10.92 7.82
C GLY A 149 4.28 9.61 7.26
N LEU A 150 3.51 8.97 6.38
CA LEU A 150 3.91 7.73 5.71
C LEU A 150 5.16 7.89 4.85
N PHE A 151 5.36 9.07 4.26
CA PHE A 151 6.54 9.37 3.46
C PHE A 151 7.84 9.21 4.25
N THR A 152 7.83 9.56 5.55
CA THR A 152 9.02 9.53 6.41
C THR A 152 9.59 8.13 6.58
N PHE A 153 8.78 7.08 6.37
CA PHE A 153 9.18 5.68 6.54
C PHE A 153 9.48 4.97 5.22
N LEU A 154 9.26 5.61 4.06
CA LEU A 154 9.39 4.94 2.77
C LEU A 154 10.78 4.35 2.53
N ASP A 155 11.86 5.09 2.83
CA ASP A 155 13.22 4.58 2.63
C ASP A 155 13.47 3.34 3.49
N ALA A 156 13.10 3.37 4.77
CA ALA A 156 13.25 2.24 5.68
C ALA A 156 12.45 1.00 5.22
N VAL A 157 11.24 1.20 4.68
CA VAL A 157 10.43 0.11 4.14
C VAL A 157 11.07 -0.47 2.87
N LEU A 158 11.55 0.39 1.98
CA LEU A 158 12.16 -0.04 0.72
C LEU A 158 13.51 -0.75 0.91
N ASP A 159 14.23 -0.46 1.99
CA ASP A 159 15.49 -1.11 2.35
C ASP A 159 15.29 -2.45 3.07
N ASN A 160 14.07 -2.76 3.54
CA ASN A 160 13.79 -4.04 4.17
C ASN A 160 13.83 -5.18 3.15
N PRO A 161 14.42 -6.34 3.51
CA PRO A 161 14.32 -7.54 2.71
C PRO A 161 12.88 -8.05 2.69
N LEU A 162 12.43 -8.45 1.51
CA LEU A 162 11.15 -9.07 1.23
C LEU A 162 11.29 -10.60 1.23
N PRO A 163 10.17 -11.33 1.40
CA PRO A 163 10.11 -12.75 1.11
C PRO A 163 10.64 -13.02 -0.31
N GLY A 164 11.66 -13.87 -0.44
CA GLY A 164 12.36 -14.12 -1.70
C GLY A 164 13.72 -13.43 -1.85
N GLY A 165 14.15 -12.64 -0.86
CA GLY A 165 15.52 -12.13 -0.73
C GLY A 165 15.80 -10.81 -1.44
N LEU A 166 14.84 -10.27 -2.19
CA LEU A 166 14.92 -8.93 -2.78
C LEU A 166 14.54 -7.86 -1.74
N THR A 167 15.04 -6.66 -1.87
CA THR A 167 14.60 -5.46 -1.17
C THR A 167 13.38 -4.85 -1.84
N GLY A 168 12.66 -3.97 -1.12
CA GLY A 168 11.61 -3.15 -1.72
C GLY A 168 12.12 -2.31 -2.90
N ARG A 169 13.35 -1.78 -2.83
CA ARG A 169 13.96 -1.05 -3.96
C ARG A 169 14.13 -1.92 -5.20
N GLU A 170 14.65 -3.14 -5.04
CA GLU A 170 14.80 -4.09 -6.17
C GLU A 170 13.45 -4.48 -6.75
N LYS A 171 12.43 -4.62 -5.90
CA LYS A 171 11.06 -4.84 -6.37
C LYS A 171 10.55 -3.67 -7.21
N ILE A 172 10.70 -2.43 -6.75
CA ILE A 172 10.32 -1.24 -7.53
C ILE A 172 11.12 -1.17 -8.85
N ARG A 173 12.43 -1.43 -8.84
CA ARG A 173 13.26 -1.49 -10.05
C ARG A 173 12.71 -2.45 -11.09
N SER A 174 12.32 -3.66 -10.65
CA SER A 174 11.76 -4.67 -11.55
C SER A 174 10.44 -4.25 -12.22
N LEU A 175 9.69 -3.33 -11.61
CA LEU A 175 8.40 -2.84 -12.14
C LEU A 175 8.55 -1.65 -13.08
N ILE A 176 9.69 -0.96 -13.06
CA ILE A 176 9.95 0.24 -13.87
C ILE A 176 10.97 -0.02 -15.00
N GLY A 177 11.44 -1.26 -15.15
CA GLY A 177 12.40 -1.66 -16.18
C GLY A 177 13.83 -1.17 -15.92
N ASP A 178 14.17 -0.82 -14.67
CA ASP A 178 15.52 -0.35 -14.32
C ASP A 178 16.38 -1.53 -13.87
N GLN A 179 17.34 -1.93 -14.72
CA GLN A 179 18.24 -3.04 -14.43
C GLN A 179 19.38 -2.65 -13.46
N GLY A 180 19.48 -1.38 -13.06
CA GLY A 180 20.57 -0.87 -12.23
C GLY A 180 21.91 -0.81 -12.99
N ASP A 181 22.54 0.36 -13.00
CA ASP A 181 23.94 0.52 -13.46
C ASP A 181 24.94 -0.02 -12.42
#